data_AF-A0A3C2DY01-F1
#
_entry.id   AF-A0A3C2DY01-F1
#
_cell.length_a   1.000
_cell.length_b   1.000
_cell.length_c   1.000
_cell.angle_alpha   90.00
_cell.angle_beta   90.00
_cell.angle_gamma   90.00
#
_symmetry.space_group_name_H-M   'P 1'
#
loop_
_entity.id
_entity.type
_entity.pdbx_description
1 polymer ?
#
loop_
_entity_poly.entity_id
_entity_poly.type
_entity_poly.pdbx_seq_one_letter_code
_entity_poly.pdbx_strand_id
1 'polypeptide(L)'
;MSRSEPETDEALLPEGTPVPGEELLFLPLGGSGEIGMNLNLYGSEGEWIIIDLGVTFGDDTMPWVDIITPDPAFIEDKRERLAGIVLTHAHEDHIGAVPYLWRRLRCPIYATSFTASILRRKLRETGLEKEA
;
A
#
# COMPACT_ATOMS: atom_id res chain seq x y z
N MET A 1 37.65 24.80 16.89
CA MET A 1 37.32 23.74 15.91
C MET A 1 35.84 23.45 16.05
N SER A 2 35.03 24.22 15.32
CA SER A 2 33.57 24.11 15.33
C SER A 2 33.19 22.92 14.47
N ARG A 3 32.50 21.93 15.05
CA ARG A 3 31.83 20.90 14.26
C ARG A 3 30.65 21.58 13.58
N SER A 4 30.67 21.64 12.26
CA SER A 4 29.50 22.00 11.46
C SER A 4 28.42 20.96 11.72
N GLU A 5 27.24 21.43 12.13
CA GLU A 5 26.04 20.60 12.21
C GLU A 5 25.70 20.08 10.80
N PRO A 6 25.15 18.86 10.68
CA PRO A 6 24.67 18.39 9.39
C PRO A 6 23.48 19.27 9.00
N GLU A 7 23.57 19.94 7.86
CA GLU A 7 22.41 20.58 7.22
C GLU A 7 21.33 19.51 7.06
N THR A 8 20.21 19.70 7.78
CA THR A 8 18.99 18.94 7.54
C THR A 8 18.52 19.31 6.14
N ASP A 9 18.51 18.32 5.25
CA ASP A 9 17.97 18.43 3.91
C ASP A 9 16.44 18.59 4.01
N GLU A 10 15.99 19.81 4.33
CA GLU A 10 14.58 20.21 4.35
C GLU A 10 13.98 20.32 2.93
N ALA A 11 14.70 19.86 1.90
CA ALA A 11 14.31 19.95 0.50
C ALA A 11 13.84 18.59 -0.08
N LEU A 12 12.86 17.91 0.53
CA LEU A 12 12.37 16.66 -0.09
C LEU A 12 10.86 16.46 -0.21
N LEU A 13 10.00 17.38 0.20
CA LEU A 13 8.61 17.32 -0.21
C LEU A 13 8.15 18.71 -0.64
N PRO A 14 8.20 19.05 -1.95
CA PRO A 14 7.62 20.30 -2.43
C PRO A 14 6.14 20.36 -2.01
N GLU A 15 5.66 21.56 -1.70
CA GLU A 15 4.23 21.78 -1.49
C GLU A 15 3.47 21.40 -2.77
N GLY A 16 2.71 20.30 -2.68
CA GLY A 16 2.11 19.62 -3.83
C GLY A 16 2.71 18.22 -4.00
N THR A 17 1.88 17.20 -3.83
CA THR A 17 2.39 15.83 -3.80
C THR A 17 3.09 15.46 -5.12
N PRO A 18 4.30 14.88 -5.09
CA PRO A 18 5.07 14.63 -6.30
C PRO A 18 4.32 13.70 -7.25
N VAL A 19 4.08 14.20 -8.46
CA VAL A 19 3.78 13.38 -9.63
C VAL A 19 5.10 12.76 -10.07
N PRO A 20 5.19 11.42 -10.21
CA PRO A 20 6.42 10.78 -10.68
C PRO A 20 6.86 11.33 -12.04
N GLY A 21 8.14 11.70 -12.16
CA GLY A 21 8.77 12.05 -13.44
C GLY A 21 9.25 10.82 -14.21
N GLU A 22 10.41 10.91 -14.85
CA GLU A 22 11.06 9.76 -15.53
C GLU A 22 11.86 8.88 -14.55
N GLU A 23 12.05 9.34 -13.32
CA GLU A 23 12.72 8.60 -12.27
C GLU A 23 11.86 7.47 -11.69
N LEU A 24 12.53 6.43 -11.17
CA LEU A 24 11.89 5.41 -10.37
C LEU A 24 11.82 5.88 -8.91
N LEU A 25 10.60 6.15 -8.45
CA LEU A 25 10.30 6.44 -7.05
C LEU A 25 9.91 5.15 -6.32
N PHE A 26 10.38 5.00 -5.08
CA PHE A 26 9.95 3.95 -4.16
C PHE A 26 9.44 4.60 -2.87
N LEU A 27 8.23 4.22 -2.45
CA LEU A 27 7.60 4.74 -1.24
C LEU A 27 6.94 3.60 -0.47
N PRO A 28 7.53 3.15 0.65
CA PRO A 28 6.89 2.18 1.53
C PRO A 28 5.85 2.86 2.42
N LEU A 29 4.58 2.45 2.32
CA LEU A 29 3.51 2.89 3.23
C LEU A 29 3.21 1.84 4.32
N GLY A 30 3.74 0.64 4.20
CA GLY A 30 3.65 -0.41 5.22
C GLY A 30 4.56 -1.60 4.93
N GLY A 31 4.95 -2.32 5.98
CA GLY A 31 5.85 -3.49 5.92
C GLY A 31 7.35 -3.16 5.98
N SER A 32 7.73 -1.88 5.98
CA SER A 32 9.13 -1.45 6.15
C SER A 32 9.42 -1.13 7.61
N GLY A 33 10.35 -1.87 8.23
CA GLY A 33 10.68 -1.71 9.65
C GLY A 33 9.72 -2.44 10.60
N GLU A 34 8.80 -3.24 10.06
CA GLU A 34 7.79 -3.99 10.79
C GLU A 34 7.49 -5.34 10.13
N ILE A 35 6.65 -6.17 10.76
CA ILE A 35 6.18 -7.44 10.20
C ILE A 35 4.70 -7.29 9.86
N GLY A 36 4.37 -7.57 8.60
CA GLY A 36 3.00 -7.52 8.11
C GLY A 36 2.67 -6.25 7.35
N MET A 37 1.38 -6.04 7.07
CA MET A 37 0.82 -4.78 6.55
C MET A 37 1.53 -4.20 5.31
N ASN A 38 2.04 -5.09 4.42
CA ASN A 38 2.77 -4.65 3.24
C ASN A 38 1.91 -3.75 2.34
N LEU A 39 2.45 -2.58 2.01
CA LEU A 39 1.96 -1.69 0.96
C LEU A 39 3.15 -0.88 0.46
N ASN A 40 3.65 -1.24 -0.71
CA ASN A 40 4.79 -0.56 -1.32
C ASN A 40 4.38 0.11 -2.62
N LEU A 41 4.72 1.38 -2.79
CA LEU A 41 4.47 2.12 -4.02
C LEU A 41 5.73 2.22 -4.87
N TYR A 42 5.55 2.02 -6.17
CA TYR A 42 6.54 2.36 -7.19
C TYR A 42 5.92 3.37 -8.15
N GLY A 43 6.63 4.46 -8.40
CA GLY A 43 6.18 5.55 -9.27
C GLY A 43 7.16 5.79 -10.40
N SER A 44 6.66 5.97 -11.62
CA SER A 44 7.43 6.35 -12.80
C SER A 44 6.47 6.80 -13.91
N GLU A 45 6.93 7.68 -14.79
CA GLU A 45 6.17 8.15 -15.97
C GLU A 45 4.77 8.69 -15.63
N GLY A 46 4.65 9.38 -14.49
CA GLY A 46 3.39 9.99 -14.02
C GLY A 46 2.39 9.04 -13.37
N GLU A 47 2.68 7.73 -13.32
CA GLU A 47 1.82 6.68 -12.80
C GLU A 47 2.42 6.01 -11.55
N TRP A 48 1.55 5.36 -10.78
CA TRP A 48 1.88 4.57 -9.60
C TRP A 48 1.40 3.13 -9.74
N ILE A 49 2.15 2.19 -9.16
CA ILE A 49 1.69 0.84 -8.87
C ILE A 49 1.84 0.55 -7.38
N ILE A 50 0.92 -0.26 -6.85
CA ILE A 50 1.03 -0.83 -5.52
C ILE A 50 1.55 -2.26 -5.63
N ILE A 51 2.52 -2.63 -4.80
CA ILE A 51 2.95 -4.00 -4.57
C ILE A 51 2.46 -4.40 -3.18
N ASP A 52 1.54 -5.36 -3.16
CA ASP A 52 0.84 -5.91 -2.01
C ASP A 52 -0.03 -4.90 -1.23
N LEU A 53 -1.04 -5.45 -0.55
CA LEU A 53 -1.99 -4.71 0.28
C LEU A 53 -2.42 -5.60 1.45
N GLY A 54 -1.54 -5.69 2.44
CA GLY A 54 -1.62 -6.62 3.55
C GLY A 54 -2.16 -6.06 4.85
N VAL A 55 -2.40 -6.96 5.81
CA VAL A 55 -2.69 -6.62 7.21
C VAL A 55 -1.55 -7.02 8.13
N THR A 56 -1.54 -6.48 9.33
CA THR A 56 -0.93 -7.16 10.48
C THR A 56 -1.99 -7.31 11.58
N PHE A 57 -1.61 -7.95 12.68
CA PHE A 57 -2.51 -8.25 13.79
C PHE A 57 -2.14 -7.38 15.00
N GLY A 58 -3.16 -7.00 15.78
CA GLY A 58 -2.91 -6.37 17.08
C GLY A 58 -2.19 -7.31 18.03
N ASP A 59 -1.38 -6.75 18.93
CA ASP A 59 -0.69 -7.47 19.99
C ASP A 59 -1.25 -7.08 21.37
N ASP A 60 -0.60 -7.56 22.43
CA ASP A 60 -1.01 -7.30 23.83
C ASP A 60 -1.02 -5.80 24.19
N THR A 61 -0.36 -4.94 23.41
CA THR A 61 -0.37 -3.49 23.60
C THR A 61 -1.58 -2.79 22.97
N MET A 62 -2.29 -3.50 22.09
CA MET A 62 -3.47 -3.02 21.34
C MET A 62 -4.70 -3.88 21.66
N PRO A 63 -5.22 -3.84 22.89
CA PRO A 63 -6.38 -4.63 23.25
C PRO A 63 -7.57 -4.27 22.36
N TRP A 64 -8.34 -5.28 21.98
CA TRP A 64 -9.55 -5.18 21.13
C TRP A 64 -9.30 -4.90 19.64
N VAL A 65 -8.04 -4.80 19.20
CA VAL A 65 -7.70 -4.63 17.79
C VAL A 65 -7.34 -5.98 17.18
N ASP A 66 -8.21 -6.51 16.31
CA ASP A 66 -7.95 -7.79 15.63
C ASP A 66 -7.00 -7.61 14.43
N ILE A 67 -7.20 -6.56 13.64
CA ILE A 67 -6.52 -6.32 12.36
C ILE A 67 -6.10 -4.86 12.25
N ILE A 68 -4.91 -4.64 11.70
CA ILE A 68 -4.37 -3.32 11.39
C ILE A 68 -4.00 -3.28 9.91
N THR A 69 -4.37 -2.20 9.22
CA THR A 69 -4.07 -1.95 7.80
C THR A 69 -3.09 -0.79 7.66
N PRO A 70 -2.28 -0.75 6.58
CA PRO A 70 -1.51 0.44 6.22
C PRO A 70 -2.44 1.62 5.88
N ASP A 71 -1.95 2.85 6.02
CA ASP A 71 -2.71 4.06 5.64
C ASP A 71 -2.49 4.39 4.16
N PRO A 72 -3.53 4.30 3.30
CA PRO A 72 -3.40 4.59 1.87
C PRO A 72 -3.58 6.08 1.53
N ALA A 73 -3.69 6.99 2.51
CA ALA A 73 -4.02 8.40 2.26
C ALA A 73 -3.19 9.05 1.16
N PHE A 74 -1.88 8.76 1.10
CA PHE A 74 -0.99 9.29 0.06
C PHE A 74 -1.47 8.96 -1.37
N ILE A 75 -1.91 7.72 -1.61
CA ILE A 75 -2.28 7.23 -2.95
C ILE A 75 -3.78 7.34 -3.22
N GLU A 76 -4.62 7.35 -2.19
CA GLU A 76 -6.07 7.54 -2.34
C GLU A 76 -6.41 8.84 -3.09
N ASP A 77 -5.74 9.94 -2.73
CA ASP A 77 -5.90 11.24 -3.39
C ASP A 77 -5.42 11.26 -4.85
N LYS A 78 -4.75 10.20 -5.30
CA LYS A 78 -4.15 10.05 -6.64
C LYS A 78 -4.59 8.77 -7.33
N ARG A 79 -5.70 8.18 -6.92
CA ARG A 79 -6.20 6.93 -7.51
C ARG A 79 -6.33 6.96 -9.04
N GLU A 80 -6.49 8.14 -9.64
CA GLU A 80 -6.55 8.32 -11.11
C GLU A 80 -5.21 8.01 -11.80
N ARG A 81 -4.10 8.07 -11.06
CA ARG A 81 -2.74 7.73 -11.49
C ARG A 81 -2.30 6.37 -10.93
N LEU A 82 -3.24 5.55 -10.45
CA LEU A 82 -2.95 4.23 -9.93
C LEU A 82 -3.25 3.20 -11.02
N ALA A 83 -2.20 2.73 -11.69
CA ALA A 83 -2.31 1.76 -12.78
C ALA A 83 -2.80 0.39 -12.29
N GLY A 84 -2.54 0.05 -11.03
CA GLY A 84 -3.08 -1.16 -10.39
C GLY A 84 -2.33 -1.60 -9.15
N ILE A 85 -2.81 -2.71 -8.58
CA ILE A 85 -2.20 -3.43 -7.47
C ILE A 85 -1.68 -4.77 -7.98
N VAL A 86 -0.42 -5.09 -7.69
CA VAL A 86 0.17 -6.41 -7.91
C VAL A 86 0.25 -7.15 -6.58
N LEU A 87 -0.41 -8.30 -6.49
CA LEU A 87 -0.38 -9.16 -5.30
C LEU A 87 0.59 -10.32 -5.52
N THR A 88 1.64 -10.36 -4.71
CA THR A 88 2.76 -11.29 -4.87
C THR A 88 2.35 -12.72 -4.51
N HIS A 89 1.70 -12.91 -3.36
CA HIS A 89 1.22 -14.21 -2.90
C HIS A 89 0.04 -14.08 -1.93
N ALA A 90 -0.50 -15.21 -1.47
CA ALA A 90 -1.81 -15.27 -0.82
C ALA A 90 -1.81 -15.15 0.71
N HIS A 91 -0.69 -14.74 1.34
CA HIS A 91 -0.67 -14.54 2.78
C HIS A 91 -1.36 -13.23 3.20
N GLU A 92 -1.88 -13.21 4.43
CA GLU A 92 -2.68 -12.09 4.97
C GLU A 92 -1.91 -10.78 5.00
N ASP A 93 -0.62 -10.84 5.27
CA ASP A 93 0.30 -9.71 5.23
C ASP A 93 0.58 -9.18 3.83
N HIS A 94 0.02 -9.79 2.78
CA HIS A 94 0.16 -9.34 1.39
C HIS A 94 -1.19 -9.05 0.71
N ILE A 95 -2.29 -9.67 1.14
CA ILE A 95 -3.62 -9.46 0.52
C ILE A 95 -4.72 -9.06 1.50
N GLY A 96 -4.46 -9.16 2.79
CA GLY A 96 -5.50 -9.10 3.82
C GLY A 96 -6.19 -7.74 3.92
N ALA A 97 -5.54 -6.66 3.48
CA ALA A 97 -6.12 -5.32 3.53
C ALA A 97 -6.99 -4.98 2.31
N VAL A 98 -6.95 -5.80 1.26
CA VAL A 98 -7.73 -5.55 0.03
C VAL A 98 -9.22 -5.34 0.33
N PRO A 99 -9.93 -6.20 1.10
CA PRO A 99 -11.36 -5.99 1.36
C PRO A 99 -11.67 -4.69 2.14
N TYR A 100 -10.73 -4.21 2.94
CA TYR A 100 -10.90 -3.03 3.78
C TYR A 100 -10.62 -1.73 3.00
N LEU A 101 -9.62 -1.76 2.11
CA LEU A 101 -9.15 -0.57 1.41
C LEU A 101 -9.65 -0.48 -0.05
N TRP A 102 -10.29 -1.53 -0.58
CA TRP A 102 -10.72 -1.60 -1.98
C TRP A 102 -11.53 -0.38 -2.45
N ARG A 103 -12.51 0.04 -1.65
CA ARG A 103 -13.40 1.16 -2.02
C ARG A 103 -12.67 2.50 -2.17
N ARG A 104 -11.55 2.67 -1.48
CA ARG A 104 -10.70 3.87 -1.53
C ARG A 104 -9.82 3.87 -2.78
N LEU A 105 -9.36 2.69 -3.22
CA LEU A 105 -8.40 2.54 -4.31
C LEU A 105 -9.04 2.30 -5.69
N ARG A 106 -9.94 1.31 -5.82
CA ARG A 106 -10.69 0.98 -7.05
C ARG A 106 -9.85 0.98 -8.35
N CYS A 107 -8.78 0.19 -8.38
CA CYS A 107 -7.88 0.04 -9.53
C CYS A 107 -7.73 -1.44 -9.95
N PRO A 108 -7.25 -1.76 -11.15
CA PRO A 108 -7.02 -3.16 -11.56
C PRO A 108 -6.15 -3.93 -10.55
N ILE A 109 -6.50 -5.21 -10.30
CA ILE A 109 -5.71 -6.13 -9.46
C ILE A 109 -5.09 -7.20 -10.34
N TYR A 110 -3.76 -7.37 -10.22
CA TYR A 110 -2.97 -8.38 -10.90
C TYR A 110 -2.45 -9.38 -9.87
N ALA A 111 -2.70 -10.67 -10.10
CA ALA A 111 -2.30 -11.72 -9.18
C ALA A 111 -2.16 -13.06 -9.91
N THR A 112 -1.40 -13.99 -9.33
CA THR A 112 -1.39 -15.38 -9.81
C THR A 112 -2.74 -16.06 -9.60
N SER A 113 -3.03 -17.13 -10.32
CA SER A 113 -4.31 -17.86 -10.22
C SER A 113 -4.64 -18.31 -8.80
N PHE A 114 -3.64 -18.73 -8.03
CA PHE A 114 -3.82 -19.13 -6.64
C PHE A 114 -4.16 -17.93 -5.75
N THR A 115 -3.36 -16.87 -5.80
CA THR A 115 -3.61 -15.63 -5.05
C THR A 115 -4.98 -15.03 -5.38
N ALA A 116 -5.36 -14.97 -6.66
CA ALA A 116 -6.66 -14.49 -7.10
C ALA A 116 -7.81 -15.35 -6.56
N SER A 117 -7.65 -16.68 -6.49
CA SER A 117 -8.68 -17.58 -5.93
C SER A 117 -8.92 -17.30 -4.44
N ILE A 118 -7.84 -17.13 -3.67
CA ILE A 118 -7.93 -16.79 -2.24
C ILE A 118 -8.55 -15.40 -2.05
N LEU A 119 -8.10 -14.40 -2.82
CA LEU A 119 -8.66 -13.05 -2.76
C LEU A 119 -10.16 -13.03 -3.07
N ARG A 120 -10.61 -13.71 -4.14
CA ARG A 120 -12.04 -13.80 -4.47
C ARG A 120 -12.87 -14.38 -3.33
N ARG A 121 -12.33 -15.35 -2.59
CA ARG A 121 -13.02 -15.89 -1.40
C ARG A 121 -13.20 -14.83 -0.32
N LYS A 122 -12.16 -14.04 -0.03
CA LYS A 122 -12.25 -12.91 0.93
C LYS A 122 -13.21 -11.82 0.49
N LEU A 123 -13.19 -11.46 -0.80
CA LEU A 123 -14.10 -10.47 -1.35
C LEU A 123 -15.56 -10.94 -1.30
N ARG A 124 -15.83 -12.25 -1.43
CA ARG A 124 -17.19 -12.79 -1.21
C ARG A 124 -17.66 -12.62 0.22
N GLU A 125 -16.80 -12.89 1.19
CA GLU A 125 -17.13 -12.78 2.63
C GLU A 125 -17.51 -11.33 3.01
N THR A 126 -16.97 -10.35 2.29
CA THR A 126 -17.23 -8.91 2.50
C THR A 126 -18.23 -8.30 1.51
N GLY A 127 -18.80 -9.09 0.61
CA GLY A 127 -19.77 -8.64 -0.40
C GLY A 127 -19.17 -7.79 -1.54
N LEU A 128 -17.85 -7.79 -1.71
CA LEU A 128 -17.10 -6.99 -2.70
C LEU A 128 -16.77 -7.75 -3.99
N GLU A 129 -17.09 -9.05 -4.12
CA GLU A 129 -16.71 -9.88 -5.29
C GLU A 129 -17.16 -9.28 -6.63
N LYS A 130 -18.26 -8.54 -6.67
CA LYS A 130 -18.78 -7.91 -7.90
C LYS A 130 -18.23 -6.50 -8.14
N GLU A 131 -17.52 -5.93 -7.16
CA GLU A 131 -16.95 -4.59 -7.22
C GLU A 131 -15.46 -4.60 -7.63
N ALA A 132 -14.76 -5.73 -7.48
CA ALA A 132 -13.30 -5.85 -7.60
C ALA A 132 -12.84 -6.84 -8.66
#